data_AF-A0A924YX67-F1
#
_entry.id   AF-A0A924YX67-F1
#
_cell.length_a   1.000
_cell.length_b   1.000
_cell.length_c   1.000
_cell.angle_alpha   90.00
_cell.angle_beta   90.00
_cell.angle_gamma   90.00
#
_symmetry.space_group_name_H-M   'P 1'
#
loop_
_entity.id
_entity.type
_entity.pdbx_description
1 polymer ?
#
loop_
_entity_poly.entity_id
_entity_poly.type
_entity_poly.pdbx_seq_one_letter_code
_entity_poly.pdbx_strand_id
1 'polypeptide(L)'
;MKRSIVLVEFPYDDLSDSKIRPAYALTNPIGEHRHVVLALITSRLPTHPLATDLILDATHPDFAVTGLKKTSVLRLNHLLTLRHSMIQRQLGGLSTKLISKS
;
A
#
# COMPACT_ATOMS: atom_id res chain seq x y z
N MET A 1 12.17 5.26 1.56
CA MET A 1 10.89 5.01 0.84
C MET A 1 10.39 3.60 1.05
N LYS A 2 11.25 2.57 1.09
CA LYS A 2 10.82 1.26 1.59
C LYS A 2 10.09 1.44 2.93
N ARG A 3 8.96 0.73 3.12
CA ARG A 3 8.06 0.85 4.27
C ARG A 3 7.20 2.12 4.35
N SER A 4 7.15 2.90 3.27
CA SER A 4 6.28 4.07 3.17
C SER A 4 4.92 3.71 2.57
N ILE A 5 3.87 4.40 3.01
CA ILE A 5 2.56 4.43 2.36
C ILE A 5 2.51 5.68 1.48
N VAL A 6 2.16 5.51 0.22
CA VAL A 6 2.19 6.56 -0.82
C VAL A 6 0.88 6.60 -1.60
N LEU A 7 0.56 7.73 -2.22
CA LEU A 7 -0.51 7.86 -3.20
C LEU A 7 0.04 7.73 -4.61
N VAL A 8 -0.59 6.86 -5.40
CA VAL A 8 -0.27 6.61 -6.81
C VAL A 8 -1.54 6.41 -7.62
N GLU A 9 -1.47 6.64 -8.93
CA GLU A 9 -2.45 6.10 -9.88
C GLU A 9 -2.28 4.58 -9.93
N PHE A 10 -3.20 3.88 -9.28
CA PHE A 10 -3.22 2.42 -9.27
C PHE A 10 -4.28 1.94 -10.26
N PRO A 11 -3.91 1.16 -11.28
CA PRO A 11 -4.85 0.68 -12.29
C PRO A 11 -5.85 -0.32 -11.68
N TYR A 12 -6.99 -0.48 -12.32
CA TYR A 12 -7.81 -1.67 -12.11
C TYR A 12 -7.09 -2.92 -12.63
N ASP A 13 -7.54 -4.08 -12.18
CA ASP A 13 -7.01 -5.38 -12.57
C ASP A 13 -7.24 -5.71 -14.06
N ASP A 14 -8.33 -5.21 -14.63
CA ASP A 14 -8.61 -5.26 -16.08
C ASP A 14 -7.90 -4.17 -16.90
N LEU A 15 -7.12 -3.30 -16.24
CA LEU A 15 -6.40 -2.17 -16.84
C LEU A 15 -7.29 -1.15 -17.57
N SER A 16 -8.61 -1.19 -17.35
CA SER A 16 -9.58 -0.33 -18.05
C SER A 16 -9.44 1.15 -17.69
N ASP A 17 -9.03 1.43 -16.45
CA ASP A 17 -8.90 2.77 -15.88
C ASP A 17 -7.95 2.72 -14.66
N SER A 18 -7.64 3.87 -14.07
CA SER A 18 -6.86 3.97 -12.85
C SER A 18 -7.51 4.92 -11.84
N LYS A 19 -7.17 4.73 -10.57
CA LYS A 19 -7.60 5.64 -9.50
C LYS A 19 -6.46 5.96 -8.58
N ILE A 20 -6.51 7.15 -7.97
CA ILE A 20 -5.60 7.52 -6.90
C ILE A 20 -5.90 6.65 -5.68
N ARG A 21 -4.95 5.79 -5.33
CA ARG A 21 -5.08 4.86 -4.20
C ARG A 21 -3.82 4.89 -3.34
N PRO A 22 -3.95 4.65 -2.03
CA PRO A 22 -2.80 4.36 -1.21
C PRO A 22 -2.14 3.04 -1.66
N ALA A 23 -0.82 3.00 -1.62
CA ALA A 23 -0.02 1.82 -1.89
C ALA A 23 1.18 1.77 -0.95
N TYR A 24 1.67 0.57 -0.66
CA TYR A 24 2.80 0.34 0.22
C TYR A 24 4.07 0.05 -0.57
N ALA A 25 5.14 0.80 -0.31
CA ALA A 25 6.44 0.61 -0.94
C ALA A 25 7.22 -0.55 -0.32
N LEU A 26 7.30 -1.65 -1.08
CA LEU A 26 8.02 -2.87 -0.72
C LEU A 26 9.54 -2.70 -0.88
N THR A 27 9.96 -1.83 -1.79
CA THR A 27 11.37 -1.58 -2.11
C THR A 27 11.75 -0.11 -1.93
N ASN A 28 13.05 0.14 -1.81
CA ASN A 28 13.59 1.45 -2.15
C ASN A 28 13.59 1.60 -3.69
N PRO A 29 13.83 2.81 -4.25
CA PRO A 29 14.00 2.94 -5.69
C PRO A 29 15.16 2.05 -6.18
N ILE A 30 14.94 1.28 -7.24
CA ILE A 30 15.90 0.32 -7.81
C ILE A 30 16.24 0.71 -9.26
N GLY A 31 17.51 0.54 -9.61
CA GLY A 31 18.01 0.73 -10.97
C GLY A 31 18.06 2.20 -11.41
N GLU A 32 18.53 2.42 -12.63
CA GLU A 32 18.71 3.75 -13.23
C GLU A 32 17.40 4.55 -13.27
N HIS A 33 16.30 3.87 -13.58
CA HIS A 33 14.97 4.49 -13.66
C HIS A 33 14.26 4.63 -12.32
N ARG A 34 14.93 4.27 -11.21
CA ARG A 34 14.41 4.44 -9.84
C ARG A 34 13.03 3.81 -9.66
N HIS A 35 12.85 2.58 -10.15
CA HIS A 35 11.59 1.86 -10.05
C HIS A 35 11.29 1.43 -8.62
N VAL A 36 10.01 1.32 -8.30
CA VAL A 36 9.51 0.97 -6.97
C VAL A 36 8.47 -0.11 -7.11
N VAL A 37 8.58 -1.19 -6.34
CA VAL A 37 7.52 -2.18 -6.23
C VAL A 37 6.56 -1.76 -5.13
N LEU A 38 5.29 -1.65 -5.48
CA LEU A 38 4.20 -1.21 -4.64
C LEU A 38 3.16 -2.32 -4.48
N ALA A 39 2.54 -2.41 -3.32
CA ALA A 39 1.37 -3.26 -3.06
C ALA A 39 0.14 -2.40 -2.78
N LEU A 40 -1.01 -2.80 -3.32
CA LEU A 40 -2.27 -2.06 -3.16
C LEU A 40 -2.71 -1.98 -1.70
N ILE A 41 -3.14 -0.81 -1.26
CA ILE A 41 -3.94 -0.64 -0.04
C ILE A 41 -5.36 -0.23 -0.44
N THR A 42 -6.36 -0.91 0.12
CA THR A 42 -7.78 -0.60 -0.13
C THR A 42 -8.59 -0.64 1.15
N SER A 43 -9.58 0.24 1.29
CA SER A 43 -10.54 0.17 2.39
C SER A 43 -11.68 -0.83 2.15
N ARG A 44 -11.67 -1.54 1.01
CA ARG A 44 -12.63 -2.61 0.70
C ARG A 44 -12.11 -3.91 1.30
N LEU A 45 -12.53 -4.20 2.52
CA LEU A 45 -12.17 -5.43 3.21
C LEU A 45 -12.81 -6.63 2.49
N PRO A 46 -12.03 -7.67 2.15
CA PRO A 46 -12.60 -8.89 1.58
C PRO A 46 -13.40 -9.65 2.64
N THR A 47 -14.49 -10.29 2.23
CA THR A 47 -15.25 -11.21 3.10
C THR A 47 -14.39 -12.40 3.53
N HIS A 48 -13.50 -12.85 2.65
CA HIS A 48 -12.54 -13.92 2.90
C HIS A 48 -11.13 -13.40 2.58
N PRO A 49 -10.40 -12.86 3.58
CA PRO A 49 -9.01 -12.42 3.40
C PRO A 49 -8.11 -13.58 2.99
N LEU A 50 -7.14 -13.30 2.13
CA LEU A 50 -6.08 -14.24 1.78
C LEU A 50 -5.03 -14.32 2.90
N ALA A 51 -4.24 -15.39 2.94
CA ALA A 51 -3.10 -15.50 3.86
C ALA A 51 -2.04 -14.40 3.65
N THR A 52 -2.06 -13.75 2.48
CA THR A 52 -1.17 -12.64 2.11
C THR A 52 -1.77 -11.26 2.35
N ASP A 53 -3.04 -11.18 2.77
CA ASP A 53 -3.70 -9.93 3.11
C ASP A 53 -3.34 -9.51 4.53
N LEU A 54 -2.94 -8.24 4.69
CA LEU A 54 -2.62 -7.67 5.99
C LEU A 54 -3.66 -6.60 6.35
N ILE A 55 -4.43 -6.85 7.41
CA ILE A 55 -5.41 -5.90 7.92
C ILE A 55 -4.70 -4.79 8.69
N LEU A 56 -4.94 -3.55 8.29
CA LEU A 56 -4.48 -2.33 8.93
C LEU A 56 -5.65 -1.78 9.75
N ASP A 57 -5.74 -2.19 11.00
CA ASP A 57 -6.84 -1.83 11.90
C ASP A 57 -6.71 -0.37 12.38
N ALA A 58 -7.74 0.45 12.13
CA ALA A 58 -7.80 1.83 12.57
C ALA A 58 -7.86 1.99 14.10
N THR A 59 -8.21 0.93 14.85
CA THR A 59 -8.22 0.96 16.32
C THR A 59 -6.83 0.78 16.93
N HIS A 60 -5.84 0.33 16.14
CA HIS A 60 -4.50 0.08 16.64
C HIS A 60 -3.78 1.40 16.98
N PRO A 61 -3.08 1.53 18.14
CA PRO A 61 -2.41 2.76 18.55
C PRO A 61 -1.45 3.34 17.49
N ASP A 62 -0.66 2.49 16.84
CA ASP A 62 0.27 2.89 15.76
C ASP A 62 -0.41 3.24 14.42
N PHE A 63 -1.74 3.13 14.29
CA PHE A 63 -2.42 3.34 13.01
C PHE A 63 -2.26 4.77 12.49
N ALA A 64 -2.19 5.76 13.38
CA ALA A 64 -2.03 7.17 13.00
C ALA A 64 -0.77 7.41 12.15
N VAL A 65 0.30 6.62 12.34
CA VAL A 65 1.56 6.72 11.59
C VAL A 65 1.40 6.33 10.11
N THR A 66 0.34 5.58 9.77
CA THR A 66 0.07 5.17 8.39
C THR A 66 -0.37 6.32 7.49
N GLY A 67 -0.98 7.37 8.06
CA GLY A 67 -1.65 8.43 7.31
C GLY A 67 -2.94 7.97 6.59
N LEU A 68 -3.41 6.75 6.83
CA LEU A 68 -4.71 6.26 6.35
C LEU A 68 -5.85 6.79 7.23
N LYS A 69 -7.04 6.91 6.65
CA LYS A 69 -8.21 7.50 7.34
C LYS A 69 -9.11 6.47 8.03
N LYS A 70 -9.02 5.19 7.66
CA LYS A 70 -9.92 4.13 8.12
C LYS A 70 -9.29 2.76 7.92
N THR A 71 -9.84 1.75 8.59
CA THR A 71 -9.42 0.36 8.46
C THR A 71 -9.31 -0.03 7.00
N SER A 72 -8.18 -0.61 6.64
CA SER A 72 -7.81 -0.94 5.27
C SER A 72 -7.11 -2.29 5.23
N VAL A 73 -6.98 -2.85 4.03
CA VAL A 73 -6.23 -4.08 3.79
C VAL A 73 -5.11 -3.79 2.80
N LEU A 74 -3.91 -4.24 3.14
CA LEU A 74 -2.75 -4.30 2.24
C LEU A 74 -2.79 -5.64 1.51
N ARG A 75 -2.92 -5.59 0.18
CA ARG A 75 -3.05 -6.76 -0.69
C ARG A 75 -1.73 -7.05 -1.39
N LEU A 76 -0.99 -8.05 -0.89
CA LEU A 76 0.31 -8.43 -1.47
C LEU A 76 0.19 -9.18 -2.81
N ASN A 77 -1.01 -9.65 -3.17
CA ASN A 77 -1.30 -10.23 -4.48
C ASN A 77 -1.59 -9.17 -5.56
N HIS A 78 -1.71 -7.89 -5.20
CA HIS A 78 -1.95 -6.79 -6.13
C HIS A 78 -0.73 -5.87 -6.12
N LEU A 79 0.22 -6.16 -6.99
CA LEU A 79 1.50 -5.45 -7.10
C LEU A 79 1.55 -4.56 -8.33
N LEU A 80 2.32 -3.48 -8.22
CA LEU A 80 2.58 -2.54 -9.30
C LEU A 80 4.04 -2.09 -9.22
N THR A 81 4.72 -2.05 -10.36
CA THR A 81 6.07 -1.47 -10.46
C THR A 81 6.02 -0.22 -11.29
N LEU A 82 6.48 0.90 -10.74
CA LEU A 82 6.48 2.18 -11.44
C LEU A 82 7.65 3.07 -11.03
N ARG A 83 7.93 4.10 -11.83
CA ARG A 83 9.02 5.05 -11.56
C ARG A 83 8.70 5.85 -10.30
N HIS A 84 9.72 6.14 -9.49
CA HIS A 84 9.58 6.99 -8.30
C HIS A 84 8.88 8.32 -8.58
N SER A 85 9.10 8.91 -9.76
CA SER A 85 8.48 10.18 -10.17
C SER A 85 6.97 10.12 -10.38
N MET A 86 6.38 8.93 -10.51
CA MET A 86 4.94 8.74 -10.62
C MET A 86 4.24 8.67 -9.25
N ILE A 87 5.00 8.74 -8.16
CA ILE A 87 4.45 8.83 -6.80
C ILE A 87 4.00 10.27 -6.55
N GLN A 88 2.71 10.44 -6.24
CA GLN A 88 2.14 11.78 -6.03
C GLN A 88 2.52 12.36 -4.68
N ARG A 89 2.44 11.55 -3.61
CA ARG A 89 2.77 11.99 -2.25
C ARG A 89 2.99 10.81 -1.32
N GLN A 90 3.86 10.96 -0.33
CA GLN A 90 3.95 10.05 0.82
C GLN A 90 2.92 10.42 1.91
N LEU A 91 2.13 9.45 2.36
CA LEU A 91 1.15 9.63 3.44
C LEU A 91 1.77 9.37 4.82
N GLY A 92 2.55 8.29 4.93
CA GLY A 92 3.05 7.82 6.22
C GLY A 92 3.91 6.57 6.06
N GLY A 93 3.96 5.75 7.11
CA GLY A 93 4.71 4.51 7.12
C GLY A 93 3.99 3.42 7.92
N LEU A 94 4.48 2.19 7.78
CA LEU A 94 3.91 1.05 8.47
C LEU A 94 4.81 0.63 9.63
N SER A 95 4.31 0.77 10.87
CA SER A 95 5.00 0.29 12.07
C SER A 95 5.08 -1.24 12.03
N THR A 96 6.21 -1.81 12.45
CA THR A 96 6.36 -3.27 12.55
C THR A 96 5.40 -3.91 13.53
N LYS A 97 4.84 -3.12 14.46
CA LYS A 97 3.85 -3.59 15.45
C LYS A 97 2.43 -3.62 14.90
N LEU A 98 2.15 -2.87 13.84
CA LEU A 98 0.82 -2.75 13.24
C LEU A 98 0.39 -4.02 12.50
N ILE A 99 1.34 -4.88 12.13
CA ILE A 99 1.06 -6.14 11.43
C ILE A 99 0.68 -7.18 12.47
N SER A 100 -0.61 -7.46 12.65
CA SER A 100 -1.03 -8.65 13.37
C SER A 100 -0.64 -9.87 12.54
N LYS A 101 0.22 -10.74 13.08
CA LYS A 101 0.38 -12.08 12.52
C LYS A 101 -0.93 -12.84 12.76
N SER A 102 -1.59 -13.27 11.70
CA SER A 102 -2.59 -14.33 11.75
C SER A 102 -1.93 -15.66 12.08
#